data_AF-A0A4Q4RYK7-F1
#
_entry.id   AF-A0A4Q4RYK7-F1
#
_cell.length_a   1.000
_cell.length_b   1.000
_cell.length_c   1.000
_cell.angle_alpha   90.00
_cell.angle_beta   90.00
_cell.angle_gamma   90.00
#
_symmetry.space_group_name_H-M   'P 1'
#
loop_
_entity.id
_entity.type
_entity.pdbx_description
1 polymer ?
#
loop_
_entity_poly.entity_id
_entity_poly.type
_entity_poly.pdbx_seq_one_letter_code
_entity_poly.pdbx_strand_id
1 'polypeptide(L)'
;MPKALHFKGDKKVKKRRKAADPYDADEKPSKQLTTSAPAEAESDDSWVSADAPTDISGPIVIVLPTDSPNTCLACDANGKVFASELENIVEGDVATAEPHDVRQVFVANRIAGTEQLSLKGHHGRYLSCDKFGVLSATATAISPEETFVVVAVPDNPSAFSLQTARDKFLTIDESSGKAPEPRGDAEHIDFSTTFRIRMQARFKPRLKASKEEKANVKISRKELEDQIGRRLNDDEVKKLRKSRVQGNFHETALDMKVKSSHDKYASM
;
A
#
# COMPACT_ATOMS: atom_id res chain seq x y z
N MET A 1 -56.88 9.07 14.99
CA MET A 1 -55.95 8.33 14.12
C MET A 1 -55.20 7.31 14.97
N PRO A 2 -55.23 6.00 14.65
CA PRO A 2 -54.62 5.00 15.51
C PRO A 2 -53.09 5.05 15.44
N LYS A 3 -52.46 4.85 16.59
CA LYS A 3 -51.01 4.94 16.84
C LYS A 3 -50.35 3.61 16.43
N ALA A 4 -49.29 3.65 15.62
CA ALA A 4 -48.65 2.44 15.09
C ALA A 4 -48.06 1.54 16.19
N LEU A 5 -48.40 0.25 16.16
CA LEU A 5 -47.87 -0.79 17.05
C LEU A 5 -46.40 -1.10 16.66
N HIS A 6 -45.48 -1.09 17.63
CA HIS A 6 -44.09 -1.49 17.42
C HIS A 6 -43.92 -2.99 17.68
N PHE A 7 -43.26 -3.69 16.76
CA PHE A 7 -42.95 -5.12 16.90
C PHE A 7 -41.60 -5.33 17.58
N LYS A 8 -41.49 -6.44 18.31
CA LYS A 8 -40.31 -6.81 19.08
C LYS A 8 -39.20 -7.27 18.12
N GLY A 9 -38.29 -6.36 17.78
CA GLY A 9 -37.21 -6.59 16.81
C GLY A 9 -36.72 -5.31 16.13
N ASP A 10 -37.50 -4.23 16.15
CA ASP A 10 -37.12 -2.97 15.51
C ASP A 10 -36.01 -2.21 16.25
N LYS A 11 -34.93 -1.93 15.53
CA LYS A 11 -33.72 -1.27 16.02
C LYS A 11 -33.97 0.23 16.21
N LYS A 12 -33.81 0.74 17.43
CA LYS A 12 -34.05 2.15 17.80
C LYS A 12 -33.18 3.10 16.95
N VAL A 13 -33.81 4.02 16.22
CA VAL A 13 -33.14 5.12 15.50
C VAL A 13 -32.49 6.06 16.53
N LYS A 14 -31.15 6.18 16.50
CA LYS A 14 -30.39 7.09 17.37
C LYS A 14 -30.64 8.55 16.93
N LYS A 15 -31.22 9.36 17.83
CA LYS A 15 -31.39 10.81 17.66
C LYS A 15 -30.02 11.50 17.52
N ARG A 16 -29.79 12.22 16.42
CA ARG A 16 -28.68 13.19 16.26
C ARG A 16 -28.86 14.31 17.30
N ARG A 17 -27.84 14.58 18.12
CA ARG A 17 -27.79 15.79 18.97
C ARG A 17 -27.49 17.00 18.08
N LYS A 18 -28.31 18.04 18.21
CA LYS A 18 -28.12 19.36 17.59
C LYS A 18 -26.90 20.05 18.20
N ALA A 19 -26.16 20.77 17.37
CA ALA A 19 -25.11 21.71 17.75
C ALA A 19 -25.71 22.89 18.55
N ALA A 20 -24.97 23.37 19.56
CA ALA A 20 -25.24 24.62 20.25
C ALA A 20 -24.09 25.59 19.94
N ASP A 21 -24.46 26.80 19.53
CA ASP A 21 -23.60 27.93 19.17
C ASP A 21 -22.95 28.60 20.40
N PRO A 22 -21.95 29.49 20.20
CA PRO A 22 -20.90 29.82 21.15
C PRO A 22 -21.24 31.04 22.01
N TYR A 23 -20.72 31.05 23.25
CA TYR A 23 -20.42 32.16 24.16
C TYR A 23 -20.77 31.73 25.59
N ASP A 24 -19.79 31.22 26.34
CA ASP A 24 -19.43 31.80 27.64
C ASP A 24 -18.11 31.20 28.15
N ALA A 25 -17.22 32.08 28.58
CA ALA A 25 -15.91 31.77 29.12
C ALA A 25 -16.04 31.59 30.64
N ASP A 26 -15.50 30.50 31.19
CA ASP A 26 -14.48 30.53 32.25
C ASP A 26 -14.25 29.16 32.91
N GLU A 27 -12.99 28.73 32.78
CA GLU A 27 -12.14 27.92 33.66
C GLU A 27 -12.72 26.77 34.53
N LYS A 28 -12.33 25.54 34.15
CA LYS A 28 -11.57 24.57 34.99
C LYS A 28 -11.17 23.34 34.14
N PRO A 29 -9.88 22.93 34.09
CA PRO A 29 -9.44 21.87 33.20
C PRO A 29 -9.80 20.51 33.80
N SER A 30 -10.85 19.90 33.24
CA SER A 30 -11.17 18.49 33.46
C SER A 30 -10.14 17.63 32.75
N LYS A 31 -9.73 16.53 33.41
CA LYS A 31 -8.83 15.48 32.90
C LYS A 31 -9.33 14.95 31.56
N GLN A 32 -8.91 15.59 30.48
CA GLN A 32 -9.01 15.07 29.13
C GLN A 32 -7.90 14.04 29.00
N LEU A 33 -8.28 12.76 28.93
CA LEU A 33 -7.41 11.72 28.43
C LEU A 33 -7.00 12.14 27.02
N THR A 34 -5.80 12.71 26.92
CA THR A 34 -5.02 12.68 25.71
C THR A 34 -4.77 11.21 25.42
N THR A 35 -5.61 10.61 24.58
CA THR A 35 -5.14 9.54 23.73
C THR A 35 -3.99 10.13 22.95
N SER A 36 -2.76 9.96 23.46
CA SER A 36 -1.55 10.13 22.67
C SER A 36 -1.77 9.28 21.45
N ALA A 37 -2.12 9.91 20.34
CA ALA A 37 -2.06 9.28 19.03
C ALA A 37 -0.67 8.64 18.97
N PRO A 38 -0.56 7.34 18.62
CA PRO A 38 0.74 6.80 18.29
C PRO A 38 1.28 7.72 17.19
N ALA A 39 2.47 8.29 17.42
CA ALA A 39 3.13 9.17 16.48
C ALA A 39 2.95 8.59 15.07
N GLU A 40 2.25 9.33 14.21
CA GLU A 40 2.09 8.97 12.81
C GLU A 40 3.49 8.73 12.28
N ALA A 41 3.83 7.46 12.07
CA ALA A 41 5.09 7.10 11.47
C ALA A 41 5.02 7.67 10.06
N GLU A 42 5.66 8.83 9.83
CA GLU A 42 5.74 9.54 8.54
C GLU A 42 5.56 8.55 7.39
N SER A 43 4.35 8.56 6.82
CA SER A 43 4.02 7.68 5.71
C SER A 43 4.61 8.34 4.48
N ASP A 44 5.71 7.78 4.01
CA ASP A 44 6.32 8.19 2.75
C ASP A 44 5.35 7.85 1.61
N ASP A 45 4.59 8.86 1.21
CA ASP A 45 3.58 8.80 0.15
C ASP A 45 4.17 9.21 -1.22
N SER A 46 5.50 9.30 -1.34
CA SER A 46 6.19 9.51 -2.62
C SER A 46 6.03 8.32 -3.57
N TRP A 47 6.24 8.56 -4.87
CA TRP A 47 6.10 7.56 -5.92
C TRP A 47 7.44 7.11 -6.49
N VAL A 48 7.62 5.80 -6.62
CA VAL A 48 8.83 5.16 -7.15
C VAL A 48 8.48 4.16 -8.24
N SER A 49 9.41 3.88 -9.15
CA SER A 49 9.25 2.81 -10.14
C SER A 49 9.42 1.43 -9.49
N ALA A 50 8.63 0.46 -9.97
CA ALA A 50 8.82 -0.94 -9.65
C ALA A 50 10.03 -1.50 -10.42
N ASP A 51 10.90 -2.25 -9.75
CA ASP A 51 12.11 -2.83 -10.37
C ASP A 51 11.83 -4.26 -10.85
N ALA A 52 11.00 -5.00 -10.10
CA ALA A 52 10.63 -6.37 -10.41
C ALA A 52 9.10 -6.60 -10.30
N PRO A 53 8.53 -7.59 -11.01
CA PRO A 53 7.11 -7.95 -10.87
C PRO A 53 6.71 -8.27 -9.43
N THR A 54 7.65 -8.74 -8.60
CA THR A 54 7.46 -9.06 -7.18
C THR A 54 7.25 -7.83 -6.30
N ASP A 55 7.71 -6.65 -6.74
CA ASP A 55 7.61 -5.42 -5.95
C ASP A 55 6.21 -4.82 -5.98
N ILE A 56 5.44 -5.12 -7.01
CA ILE A 56 4.17 -4.48 -7.32
C ILE A 56 3.10 -4.88 -6.29
N SER A 57 2.81 -3.95 -5.39
CA SER A 57 1.78 -4.10 -4.36
C SER A 57 1.30 -2.74 -3.85
N GLY A 58 0.08 -2.69 -3.32
CA GLY A 58 -0.51 -1.45 -2.82
C GLY A 58 -0.93 -0.50 -3.94
N PRO A 59 -1.06 0.82 -3.66
CA PRO A 59 -1.42 1.81 -4.67
C PRO A 59 -0.35 1.95 -5.75
N ILE A 60 -0.78 1.82 -7.01
CA ILE A 60 0.03 1.91 -8.22
C ILE A 60 -0.62 2.79 -9.28
N VAL A 61 0.21 3.30 -10.20
CA VAL A 61 -0.19 3.94 -11.46
C VAL A 61 0.46 3.17 -12.59
N ILE A 62 -0.34 2.84 -13.62
CA ILE A 62 0.12 2.15 -14.83
C ILE A 62 0.27 3.22 -15.92
N VAL A 63 1.52 3.62 -16.19
CA VAL A 63 1.86 4.61 -17.21
C VAL A 63 1.86 3.93 -18.58
N LEU A 64 1.14 4.52 -19.52
CA LEU A 64 0.94 4.00 -20.87
C LEU A 64 2.09 4.44 -21.81
N PRO A 65 2.44 3.62 -22.82
CA PRO A 65 3.46 3.96 -23.81
C PRO A 65 2.91 4.91 -24.88
N THR A 66 2.47 6.11 -24.48
CA THR A 66 1.91 7.13 -25.40
C THR A 66 2.90 8.29 -25.58
N ASP A 67 3.09 8.75 -26.81
CA ASP A 67 4.14 9.72 -27.13
C ASP A 67 3.83 11.17 -26.71
N SER A 68 2.57 11.63 -26.85
CA SER A 68 2.13 12.96 -26.41
C SER A 68 0.59 13.11 -26.48
N PRO A 69 -0.12 13.42 -25.38
CA PRO A 69 0.37 13.57 -24.01
C PRO A 69 0.80 12.24 -23.39
N ASN A 70 1.62 12.28 -22.34
CA ASN A 70 1.85 11.12 -21.48
C ASN A 70 0.54 10.75 -20.80
N THR A 71 0.15 9.48 -20.87
CA THR A 71 -1.10 9.01 -20.27
C THR A 71 -0.88 7.84 -19.31
N CYS A 72 -1.87 7.58 -18.48
CA CYS A 72 -1.95 6.43 -17.59
C CYS A 72 -3.31 5.74 -17.72
N LEU A 73 -3.35 4.47 -17.30
CA LEU A 73 -4.61 3.75 -17.17
C LEU A 73 -5.44 4.37 -16.05
N ALA A 74 -6.70 4.67 -16.32
CA ALA A 74 -7.65 5.17 -15.33
C ALA A 74 -9.01 4.51 -15.46
N CYS A 75 -9.83 4.60 -14.40
CA CYS A 75 -11.22 4.17 -14.44
C CYS A 75 -12.16 5.19 -13.80
N ASP A 76 -13.36 5.34 -14.37
CA ASP A 76 -14.41 6.18 -13.78
C ASP A 76 -15.26 5.42 -12.75
N ALA A 77 -16.18 6.13 -12.10
CA ALA A 77 -17.07 5.54 -11.09
C ALA A 77 -18.07 4.51 -11.67
N ASN A 78 -18.32 4.54 -12.98
CA ASN A 78 -19.16 3.57 -13.67
C ASN A 78 -18.38 2.32 -14.11
N GLY A 79 -17.06 2.32 -13.95
CA GLY A 79 -16.17 1.25 -14.37
C GLY A 79 -15.73 1.34 -15.83
N LYS A 80 -15.90 2.47 -16.51
CA LYS A 80 -15.27 2.67 -17.82
C LYS A 80 -13.78 2.87 -17.63
N VAL A 81 -12.98 2.11 -18.37
CA VAL A 81 -11.52 2.23 -18.41
C VAL A 81 -11.11 3.13 -19.57
N PHE A 82 -10.14 4.00 -19.35
CA PHE A 82 -9.69 4.98 -20.36
C PHE A 82 -8.23 5.40 -20.09
N ALA A 83 -7.58 5.98 -21.12
CA ALA A 83 -6.31 6.65 -20.97
C ALA A 83 -6.53 8.06 -20.42
N SER A 84 -6.00 8.34 -19.23
CA SER A 84 -6.00 9.68 -18.62
C SER A 84 -4.66 10.34 -18.84
N GLU A 85 -4.64 11.63 -19.19
CA GLU A 85 -3.42 12.43 -19.21
C GLU A 85 -2.73 12.41 -17.84
N LEU A 86 -1.40 12.55 -17.84
CA LEU A 86 -0.55 12.68 -16.66
C LEU A 86 0.08 14.08 -16.64
N GLU A 87 -0.34 14.91 -15.69
CA GLU A 87 0.13 16.29 -15.56
C GLU A 87 1.39 16.41 -14.67
N ASN A 88 1.46 15.60 -13.60
CA ASN A 88 2.56 15.65 -12.63
C ASN A 88 3.75 14.81 -13.12
N ILE A 89 4.50 15.36 -14.08
CA ILE A 89 5.73 14.77 -14.61
C ILE A 89 6.84 15.83 -14.59
N VAL A 90 7.99 15.50 -13.99
CA VAL A 90 9.15 16.38 -13.95
C VAL A 90 9.90 16.27 -15.27
N GLU A 91 10.05 17.40 -15.98
CA GLU A 91 10.82 17.49 -17.25
C GLU A 91 10.40 16.50 -18.34
N GLY A 92 9.17 15.99 -18.28
CA GLY A 92 8.67 14.97 -19.23
C GLY A 92 9.19 13.55 -18.96
N ASP A 93 9.96 13.32 -17.91
CA ASP A 93 10.42 11.99 -17.53
C ASP A 93 9.31 11.17 -16.87
N VAL A 94 8.75 10.21 -17.61
CA VAL A 94 7.73 9.25 -17.12
C VAL A 94 8.16 8.46 -15.88
N ALA A 95 9.46 8.34 -15.60
CA ALA A 95 9.99 7.76 -14.37
C ALA A 95 9.88 8.70 -13.15
N THR A 96 9.29 9.87 -13.31
CA THR A 96 8.92 10.78 -12.21
C THR A 96 7.42 10.98 -12.08
N ALA A 97 6.61 10.31 -12.94
CA ALA A 97 5.17 10.50 -12.98
C ALA A 97 4.50 10.19 -11.63
N GLU A 98 3.62 11.09 -11.22
CA GLU A 98 2.75 10.95 -10.05
C GLU A 98 1.28 11.12 -10.45
N PRO A 99 0.34 10.40 -9.82
CA PRO A 99 -1.08 10.62 -10.08
C PRO A 99 -1.53 11.98 -9.54
N HIS A 100 -2.38 12.66 -10.30
CA HIS A 100 -3.06 13.89 -9.87
C HIS A 100 -4.57 13.69 -9.67
N ASP A 101 -5.11 12.56 -10.13
CA ASP A 101 -6.50 12.17 -9.94
C ASP A 101 -6.57 10.77 -9.32
N VAL A 102 -7.47 10.58 -8.35
CA VAL A 102 -7.72 9.29 -7.70
C VAL A 102 -8.11 8.20 -8.71
N ARG A 103 -8.72 8.57 -9.83
CA ARG A 103 -9.13 7.66 -10.92
C ARG A 103 -7.95 6.97 -11.61
N GLN A 104 -6.74 7.53 -11.51
CA GLN A 104 -5.50 7.03 -12.09
C GLN A 104 -4.83 5.96 -11.22
N VAL A 105 -5.33 5.77 -9.99
CA VAL A 105 -4.73 4.88 -9.00
C VAL A 105 -5.50 3.57 -8.91
N PHE A 106 -4.75 2.47 -9.02
CA PHE A 106 -5.24 1.12 -8.74
C PHE A 106 -4.52 0.55 -7.51
N VAL A 107 -5.22 -0.23 -6.69
CA VAL A 107 -4.62 -1.00 -5.61
C VAL A 107 -4.30 -2.40 -6.13
N ALA A 108 -3.00 -2.67 -6.28
CA ALA A 108 -2.46 -3.94 -6.69
C ALA A 108 -2.34 -4.91 -5.52
N ASN A 109 -2.95 -6.09 -5.63
CA ASN A 109 -2.82 -7.18 -4.66
C ASN A 109 -2.48 -8.49 -5.34
N ARG A 110 -1.44 -9.18 -4.86
CA ARG A 110 -1.12 -10.55 -5.29
C ARG A 110 -2.18 -11.52 -4.77
N ILE A 111 -2.66 -12.40 -5.63
CA ILE A 111 -3.61 -13.45 -5.27
C ILE A 111 -2.84 -14.59 -4.62
N ALA A 112 -3.17 -14.91 -3.37
CA ALA A 112 -2.47 -15.91 -2.58
C ALA A 112 -2.43 -17.28 -3.29
N GLY A 113 -1.25 -17.91 -3.31
CA GLY A 113 -1.04 -19.20 -3.97
C GLY A 113 -0.87 -19.12 -5.50
N THR A 114 -0.84 -17.92 -6.07
CA THR A 114 -0.61 -17.70 -7.51
C THR A 114 0.37 -16.55 -7.75
N GLU A 115 0.87 -16.42 -8.97
CA GLU A 115 1.66 -15.26 -9.40
C GLU A 115 0.79 -14.10 -9.90
N GLN A 116 -0.54 -14.28 -9.91
CA GLN A 116 -1.50 -13.34 -10.46
C GLN A 116 -1.71 -12.13 -9.56
N LEU A 117 -2.00 -11.01 -10.19
CA LEU A 117 -2.29 -9.72 -9.61
C LEU A 117 -3.76 -9.37 -9.85
N SER A 118 -4.41 -8.84 -8.82
CA SER A 118 -5.70 -8.17 -8.92
C SER A 118 -5.50 -6.67 -8.81
N LEU A 119 -6.24 -5.90 -9.61
CA LEU A 119 -6.14 -4.44 -9.68
C LEU A 119 -7.48 -3.83 -9.29
N LYS A 120 -7.54 -3.16 -8.14
CA LYS A 120 -8.78 -2.57 -7.61
C LYS A 120 -8.79 -1.06 -7.81
N GLY A 121 -9.76 -0.54 -8.55
CA GLY A 121 -9.92 0.90 -8.77
C GLY A 121 -10.38 1.65 -7.51
N HIS A 122 -10.32 2.99 -7.58
CA HIS A 122 -10.68 3.90 -6.49
C HIS A 122 -12.10 3.70 -5.92
N HIS A 123 -13.07 3.30 -6.77
CA HIS A 123 -14.46 3.01 -6.41
C HIS A 123 -14.68 1.59 -5.87
N GLY A 124 -13.60 0.84 -5.66
CA GLY A 124 -13.62 -0.45 -4.99
C GLY A 124 -14.05 -1.64 -5.87
N ARG A 125 -14.02 -1.47 -7.19
CA ARG A 125 -14.25 -2.55 -8.16
C ARG A 125 -12.95 -2.99 -8.82
N TYR A 126 -12.91 -4.22 -9.31
CA TYR A 126 -11.73 -4.79 -9.94
C TYR A 126 -11.69 -4.50 -11.43
N LEU A 127 -10.51 -4.16 -11.94
CA LEU A 127 -10.21 -4.15 -13.37
C LEU A 127 -10.39 -5.56 -13.91
N SER A 128 -11.11 -5.69 -14.99
CA SER A 128 -11.38 -6.92 -15.70
C SER A 128 -11.07 -6.77 -17.19
N CYS A 129 -10.74 -7.89 -17.83
CA CYS A 129 -10.62 -7.99 -19.27
C CYS A 129 -11.54 -9.10 -19.78
N ASP A 130 -12.48 -8.74 -20.65
CA ASP A 130 -13.42 -9.70 -21.24
C ASP A 130 -12.78 -10.52 -22.37
N LYS A 131 -13.55 -11.43 -22.96
CA LYS A 131 -13.08 -12.30 -24.06
C LYS A 131 -12.82 -11.58 -25.38
N PHE A 132 -13.24 -10.33 -25.51
CA PHE A 132 -13.07 -9.50 -26.70
C PHE A 132 -11.97 -8.45 -26.52
N GLY A 133 -11.23 -8.48 -25.40
CA GLY A 133 -10.18 -7.51 -25.08
C GLY A 133 -10.70 -6.20 -24.53
N VAL A 134 -11.98 -6.10 -24.14
CA VAL A 134 -12.56 -4.89 -23.57
C VAL A 134 -12.25 -4.84 -22.07
N LEU A 135 -11.73 -3.70 -21.64
CA LEU A 135 -11.41 -3.45 -20.24
C LEU A 135 -12.56 -2.77 -19.53
N SER A 136 -12.88 -3.23 -18.32
CA SER A 136 -13.87 -2.59 -17.45
C SER A 136 -13.44 -2.68 -15.99
N ALA A 137 -13.94 -1.79 -15.14
CA ALA A 137 -13.75 -1.85 -13.70
C ALA A 137 -15.10 -1.97 -12.98
N THR A 138 -15.84 -3.03 -13.28
CA THR A 138 -17.22 -3.21 -12.78
C THR A 138 -17.38 -4.41 -11.85
N ALA A 139 -16.39 -5.28 -11.69
CA ALA A 139 -16.51 -6.49 -10.87
C ALA A 139 -16.37 -6.21 -9.36
N THR A 140 -17.19 -6.86 -8.51
CA THR A 140 -17.07 -6.82 -7.03
C THR A 140 -16.14 -7.89 -6.47
N ALA A 141 -15.85 -8.92 -7.26
CA ALA A 141 -15.11 -10.09 -6.85
C ALA A 141 -14.08 -10.42 -7.93
N ILE A 142 -13.05 -11.16 -7.54
CA ILE A 142 -11.98 -11.59 -8.43
C ILE A 142 -12.40 -12.93 -9.03
N SER A 143 -12.58 -12.96 -10.34
CA SER A 143 -12.68 -14.15 -11.17
C SER A 143 -11.49 -14.15 -12.15
N PRO A 144 -11.32 -15.15 -13.04
CA PRO A 144 -10.21 -15.16 -13.99
C PRO A 144 -10.08 -13.86 -14.80
N GLU A 145 -11.19 -13.23 -15.18
CA GLU A 145 -11.19 -11.97 -15.95
C GLU A 145 -10.57 -10.79 -15.20
N GLU A 146 -10.54 -10.83 -13.86
CA GLU A 146 -9.96 -9.81 -12.99
C GLU A 146 -8.52 -10.14 -12.54
N THR A 147 -7.89 -11.13 -13.17
CA THR A 147 -6.52 -11.57 -12.86
C THR A 147 -5.55 -11.23 -13.99
N PHE A 148 -4.39 -10.72 -13.62
CA PHE A 148 -3.32 -10.34 -14.54
C PHE A 148 -1.98 -10.92 -14.09
N VAL A 149 -1.15 -11.35 -15.02
CA VAL A 149 0.26 -11.72 -14.74
C VAL A 149 1.14 -10.60 -15.23
N VAL A 150 2.05 -10.14 -14.36
CA VAL A 150 3.02 -9.10 -14.70
C VAL A 150 4.27 -9.78 -15.27
N VAL A 151 4.56 -9.51 -16.53
CA VAL A 151 5.73 -10.02 -17.25
C VAL A 151 6.75 -8.90 -17.38
N ALA A 152 7.97 -9.11 -16.90
CA ALA A 152 9.06 -8.16 -17.13
C ALA A 152 9.48 -8.19 -18.60
N VAL A 153 9.62 -7.02 -19.22
CA VAL A 153 10.08 -6.92 -20.61
C VAL A 153 11.61 -7.00 -20.64
N PRO A 154 12.21 -7.93 -21.41
CA PRO A 154 13.66 -8.00 -21.57
C PRO A 154 14.24 -6.68 -22.09
N ASP A 155 15.47 -6.37 -21.67
CA ASP A 155 16.24 -5.20 -22.13
C ASP A 155 15.65 -3.82 -21.80
N ASN A 156 14.48 -3.75 -21.14
CA ASN A 156 13.87 -2.51 -20.68
C ASN A 156 13.57 -2.58 -19.17
N PRO A 157 14.54 -2.26 -18.30
CA PRO A 157 14.35 -2.34 -16.86
C PRO A 157 13.24 -1.39 -16.41
N SER A 158 12.39 -1.85 -15.47
CA SER A 158 11.19 -1.14 -14.99
C SER A 158 10.03 -1.05 -16.00
N ALA A 159 10.09 -1.81 -17.11
CA ALA A 159 9.00 -1.96 -18.05
C ALA A 159 8.37 -3.36 -17.96
N PHE A 160 7.05 -3.40 -18.05
CA PHE A 160 6.25 -4.59 -17.81
C PHE A 160 5.13 -4.72 -18.84
N SER A 161 4.79 -5.95 -19.21
CA SER A 161 3.53 -6.27 -19.88
C SER A 161 2.57 -6.93 -18.90
N LEU A 162 1.28 -6.66 -19.09
CA LEU A 162 0.21 -7.24 -18.28
C LEU A 162 -0.51 -8.30 -19.12
N GLN A 163 -0.27 -9.57 -18.79
CA GLN A 163 -0.94 -10.70 -19.43
C GLN A 163 -2.29 -10.95 -18.77
N THR A 164 -3.34 -11.07 -19.55
CA THR A 164 -4.70 -11.39 -19.12
C THR A 164 -4.83 -12.91 -18.90
N ALA A 165 -5.91 -13.36 -18.24
CA ALA A 165 -6.19 -14.79 -18.05
C ALA A 165 -6.43 -15.60 -19.35
N ARG A 166 -6.35 -14.96 -20.53
CA ARG A 166 -6.51 -15.58 -21.84
C ARG A 166 -5.21 -15.62 -22.65
N ASP A 167 -4.08 -15.45 -21.98
CA ASP A 167 -2.74 -15.40 -22.60
C ASP A 167 -2.59 -14.30 -23.66
N LYS A 168 -3.35 -13.21 -23.50
CA LYS A 168 -3.23 -11.98 -24.29
C LYS A 168 -2.65 -10.87 -23.44
N PHE A 169 -2.18 -9.79 -24.04
CA PHE A 169 -1.57 -8.67 -23.36
C PHE A 169 -2.47 -7.44 -23.39
N LEU A 170 -2.41 -6.68 -22.29
CA LEU A 170 -2.89 -5.30 -22.26
C LEU A 170 -2.13 -4.50 -23.32
N THR A 171 -2.84 -3.69 -24.11
CA THR A 171 -2.28 -2.85 -25.18
C THR A 171 -3.04 -1.52 -25.23
N ILE A 172 -2.42 -0.52 -25.85
CA ILE A 172 -3.04 0.76 -26.18
C ILE A 172 -3.21 0.84 -27.69
N ASP A 173 -4.46 0.99 -28.14
CA ASP A 173 -4.78 1.23 -29.54
C ASP A 173 -4.83 2.73 -29.84
N GLU A 174 -3.89 3.19 -30.66
CA GLU A 174 -3.84 4.56 -31.20
C GLU A 174 -4.20 4.62 -32.71
N SER A 175 -4.55 3.49 -33.32
CA SER A 175 -4.74 3.37 -34.78
C SER A 175 -5.93 4.16 -35.32
N SER A 176 -6.90 4.47 -34.46
CA SER A 176 -8.18 5.06 -34.86
C SER A 176 -8.17 6.59 -34.97
N GLY A 177 -7.04 7.26 -34.71
CA GLY A 177 -6.93 8.72 -34.68
C GLY A 177 -7.79 9.39 -33.60
N LYS A 178 -8.35 8.60 -32.67
CA LYS A 178 -9.08 9.05 -31.48
C LYS A 178 -8.12 9.07 -30.29
N ALA A 179 -8.65 9.42 -29.11
CA ALA A 179 -7.93 9.25 -27.86
C ALA A 179 -7.47 7.79 -27.69
N PRO A 180 -6.27 7.54 -27.14
CA PRO A 180 -5.74 6.20 -26.95
C PRO A 180 -6.74 5.28 -26.22
N GLU A 181 -7.03 4.11 -26.79
CA GLU A 181 -8.02 3.17 -26.24
C GLU A 181 -7.32 1.97 -25.58
N PRO A 182 -7.48 1.79 -24.26
CA PRO A 182 -6.95 0.62 -23.57
C PRO A 182 -7.70 -0.66 -23.94
N ARG A 183 -6.95 -1.69 -24.32
CA ARG A 183 -7.43 -2.99 -24.80
C ARG A 183 -6.63 -4.14 -24.17
N GLY A 184 -7.11 -5.37 -24.27
CA GLY A 184 -6.51 -6.56 -23.64
C GLY A 184 -6.38 -7.78 -24.55
N ASP A 185 -6.37 -7.56 -25.86
CA ASP A 185 -6.37 -8.60 -26.90
C ASP A 185 -5.09 -8.67 -27.74
N ALA A 186 -4.00 -8.00 -27.35
CA ALA A 186 -2.73 -8.12 -28.05
C ALA A 186 -2.12 -9.53 -27.90
N GLU A 187 -1.54 -10.05 -28.97
CA GLU A 187 -0.97 -11.41 -28.99
C GLU A 187 0.51 -11.44 -28.63
N HIS A 188 1.21 -10.34 -28.83
CA HIS A 188 2.66 -10.24 -28.70
C HIS A 188 3.05 -9.06 -27.81
N ILE A 189 4.19 -9.21 -27.15
CA ILE A 189 4.82 -8.10 -26.44
C ILE A 189 5.48 -7.19 -27.48
N ASP A 190 4.97 -5.99 -27.60
CA ASP A 190 5.48 -4.89 -28.42
C ASP A 190 5.53 -3.59 -27.61
N PHE A 191 5.84 -2.48 -28.29
CA PHE A 191 5.87 -1.16 -27.67
C PHE A 191 4.52 -0.78 -27.04
N SER A 192 3.39 -1.04 -27.71
CA SER A 192 2.04 -0.69 -27.24
C SER A 192 1.58 -1.46 -25.99
N THR A 193 2.21 -2.61 -25.72
CA THR A 193 1.96 -3.49 -24.57
C THR A 193 2.99 -3.32 -23.44
N THR A 194 3.91 -2.36 -23.57
CA THR A 194 5.02 -2.16 -22.62
C THR A 194 4.73 -0.96 -21.72
N PHE A 195 4.38 -1.24 -20.46
CA PHE A 195 3.97 -0.23 -19.48
C PHE A 195 5.05 0.03 -18.44
N ARG A 196 5.04 1.23 -17.86
CA ARG A 196 5.80 1.52 -16.63
C ARG A 196 4.85 1.53 -15.44
N ILE A 197 5.27 0.91 -14.34
CA ILE A 197 4.45 0.83 -13.13
C ILE A 197 5.10 1.65 -12.02
N ARG A 198 4.39 2.70 -11.59
CA ARG A 198 4.73 3.55 -10.46
C ARG A 198 4.00 3.04 -9.23
N MET A 199 4.64 3.03 -8.07
CA MET A 199 4.07 2.57 -6.81
C MET A 199 4.43 3.50 -5.66
N GLN A 200 3.59 3.57 -4.64
CA GLN A 200 3.92 4.32 -3.42
C GLN A 200 5.16 3.71 -2.73
N ALA A 201 6.13 4.55 -2.37
CA ALA A 201 7.43 4.15 -1.83
C ALA A 201 7.32 3.25 -0.60
N ARG A 202 6.42 3.56 0.32
CA ARG A 202 6.14 2.72 1.51
C ARG A 202 5.71 1.29 1.18
N PHE A 203 5.27 1.01 -0.04
CA PHE A 203 4.88 -0.34 -0.48
C PHE A 203 6.04 -1.15 -1.07
N LYS A 204 7.16 -0.51 -1.44
CA LYS A 204 8.32 -1.22 -2.01
C LYS A 204 8.94 -2.17 -0.97
N PRO A 205 9.09 -3.48 -1.26
CA PRO A 205 9.51 -4.47 -0.26
C PRO A 205 10.83 -4.14 0.45
N ARG A 206 11.81 -3.60 -0.28
CA ARG A 206 13.12 -3.20 0.29
C ARG A 206 12.98 -2.08 1.32
N LEU A 207 12.08 -1.12 1.08
CA LEU A 207 11.80 -0.03 2.00
C LEU A 207 11.03 -0.54 3.23
N LYS A 208 10.11 -1.49 3.06
CA LYS A 208 9.44 -2.17 4.18
C LYS A 208 10.42 -2.95 5.05
N ALA A 209 11.25 -3.82 4.45
CA ALA A 209 12.24 -4.60 5.19
C ALA A 209 13.22 -3.69 5.96
N SER A 210 13.73 -2.63 5.34
CA SER A 210 14.60 -1.67 6.05
C SER A 210 13.87 -0.93 7.17
N LYS A 211 12.60 -0.56 6.99
CA LYS A 211 11.78 0.11 8.02
C LYS A 211 11.43 -0.85 9.16
N GLU A 212 11.11 -2.11 8.86
CA GLU A 212 10.83 -3.18 9.82
C GLU A 212 12.09 -3.55 10.62
N GLU A 213 13.26 -3.66 9.98
CA GLU A 213 14.54 -3.84 10.67
C GLU A 213 14.84 -2.65 11.60
N LYS A 214 14.69 -1.41 11.11
CA LYS A 214 14.86 -0.21 11.93
C LYS A 214 13.85 -0.13 13.08
N ALA A 215 12.61 -0.56 12.87
CA ALA A 215 11.58 -0.62 13.91
C ALA A 215 11.89 -1.71 14.94
N ASN A 216 12.35 -2.89 14.51
CA ASN A 216 12.83 -3.95 15.38
C ASN A 216 14.06 -3.53 16.21
N VAL A 217 14.87 -2.58 15.72
CA VAL A 217 15.98 -1.98 16.48
C VAL A 217 15.51 -0.88 17.45
N LYS A 218 14.39 -0.20 17.16
CA LYS A 218 13.76 0.80 18.04
C LYS A 218 12.95 0.16 19.18
N ILE A 219 13.58 -0.68 19.97
CA ILE A 219 13.03 -1.10 21.27
C ILE A 219 13.23 0.01 22.32
N SER A 220 12.20 0.26 23.12
CA SER A 220 12.25 1.25 24.19
C SER A 220 13.16 0.76 25.33
N ARG A 221 13.71 1.70 26.12
CA ARG A 221 14.50 1.36 27.31
C ARG A 221 13.71 0.48 28.27
N LYS A 222 12.42 0.76 28.43
CA LYS A 222 11.53 0.02 29.33
C LYS A 222 11.40 -1.45 28.93
N GLU A 223 11.22 -1.74 27.64
CA GLU A 223 11.13 -3.12 27.16
C GLU A 223 12.45 -3.88 27.30
N LEU A 224 13.60 -3.19 27.14
CA LEU A 224 14.90 -3.79 27.44
C LEU A 224 15.06 -4.09 28.94
N GLU A 225 14.62 -3.19 29.81
CA GLU A 225 14.63 -3.38 31.26
C GLU A 225 13.73 -4.53 31.69
N ASP A 226 12.53 -4.65 31.12
CA ASP A 226 11.60 -5.76 31.36
C ASP A 226 12.17 -7.10 30.87
N GLN A 227 12.83 -7.13 29.71
CA GLN A 227 13.46 -8.34 29.18
C GLN A 227 14.65 -8.81 30.03
N ILE A 228 15.43 -7.88 30.60
CA ILE A 228 16.56 -8.21 31.48
C ILE A 228 16.11 -8.44 32.93
N GLY A 229 14.98 -7.87 33.34
CA GLY A 229 14.42 -7.98 34.69
C GLY A 229 15.03 -7.00 35.70
N ARG A 230 15.69 -5.93 35.24
CA ARG A 230 16.26 -4.87 36.09
C ARG A 230 16.37 -3.55 35.34
N ARG A 231 16.56 -2.46 36.09
CA ARG A 231 16.96 -1.16 35.53
C ARG A 231 18.33 -1.27 34.85
N LEU A 232 18.43 -0.74 33.65
CA LEU A 232 19.64 -0.77 32.84
C LEU A 232 20.27 0.62 32.82
N ASN A 233 21.60 0.67 32.80
CA ASN A 233 22.33 1.92 32.58
C ASN A 233 22.39 2.27 31.09
N ASP A 234 22.70 3.53 30.77
CA ASP A 234 22.70 4.02 29.38
C ASP A 234 23.68 3.24 28.48
N ASP A 235 24.84 2.83 29.03
CA ASP A 235 25.81 2.00 28.33
C ASP A 235 25.31 0.57 28.06
N GLU A 236 24.55 0.00 29.00
CA GLU A 236 23.94 -1.33 28.86
C GLU A 236 22.83 -1.31 27.83
N VAL A 237 22.00 -0.26 27.82
CA VAL A 237 20.98 -0.02 26.79
C VAL A 237 21.63 0.12 25.42
N LYS A 238 22.74 0.87 25.32
CA LYS A 238 23.49 1.04 24.07
C LYS A 238 24.10 -0.29 23.59
N LYS A 239 24.63 -1.09 24.51
CA LYS A 239 25.18 -2.42 24.21
C LYS A 239 24.09 -3.40 23.75
N LEU A 240 22.92 -3.41 24.39
CA LEU A 240 21.78 -4.23 23.97
C LEU A 240 21.25 -3.83 22.59
N ARG A 241 21.09 -2.52 22.34
CA ARG A 241 20.72 -2.02 21.01
C ARG A 241 21.73 -2.41 19.94
N LYS A 242 23.03 -2.30 20.23
CA LYS A 242 24.11 -2.72 19.32
C LYS A 242 24.09 -4.22 19.06
N SER A 243 23.90 -5.04 20.10
CA SER A 243 23.84 -6.50 19.97
C SER A 243 22.67 -7.00 19.11
N ARG A 244 21.57 -6.22 19.07
CA ARG A 244 20.41 -6.53 18.24
C ARG A 244 20.68 -6.26 16.76
N VAL A 245 21.45 -5.22 16.45
CA VAL A 245 21.94 -4.95 15.09
C VAL A 245 22.94 -6.03 14.64
N GLN A 246 23.72 -6.58 15.58
CA GLN A 246 24.76 -7.58 15.31
C GLN A 246 24.25 -9.03 15.38
N GLY A 247 22.97 -9.26 15.69
CA GLY A 247 22.36 -10.60 15.77
C GLY A 247 22.68 -11.40 17.03
N ASN A 248 23.45 -10.88 17.99
CA ASN A 248 23.87 -11.57 19.22
C ASN A 248 23.13 -11.05 20.48
N PHE A 249 21.89 -10.58 20.31
CA PHE A 249 21.08 -10.03 21.40
C PHE A 249 20.83 -11.04 22.52
N HIS A 250 20.49 -12.29 22.19
CA HIS A 250 20.15 -13.31 23.18
C HIS A 250 21.33 -13.65 24.09
N GLU A 251 22.52 -13.83 23.52
CA GLU A 251 23.76 -14.08 24.27
C GLU A 251 24.10 -12.89 25.18
N THR A 252 24.07 -11.68 24.62
CA THR A 252 24.39 -10.47 25.37
C THR A 252 23.36 -10.22 26.50
N ALA A 253 22.09 -10.53 26.28
CA ALA A 253 21.03 -10.43 27.28
C ALA A 253 21.21 -11.47 28.40
N LEU A 254 21.58 -12.70 28.07
CA LEU A 254 21.90 -13.74 29.06
C LEU A 254 23.12 -13.35 29.90
N ASP A 255 24.19 -12.87 29.28
CA ASP A 255 25.37 -12.37 29.98
C ASP A 255 25.04 -11.25 30.97
N MET A 256 24.15 -10.33 30.58
CA MET A 256 23.71 -9.24 31.47
C MET A 256 22.81 -9.71 32.61
N LYS A 257 22.01 -10.77 32.40
CA LYS A 257 21.22 -11.43 33.45
C LYS A 257 22.11 -12.17 34.43
N VAL A 258 23.05 -12.97 33.93
CA VAL A 258 23.99 -13.76 34.74
C VAL A 258 24.89 -12.84 35.57
N LYS A 259 25.45 -11.78 35.00
CA LYS A 259 26.23 -10.79 35.75
C LYS A 259 25.45 -10.09 36.86
N SER A 260 24.13 -10.03 36.75
CA SER A 260 23.25 -9.50 37.80
C SER A 260 22.91 -10.52 38.88
N SER A 261 23.02 -11.83 38.60
CA SER A 261 22.77 -12.89 39.55
C SER A 261 24.08 -13.27 40.24
N HIS A 262 24.33 -12.68 41.41
CA HIS A 262 25.37 -13.19 42.30
C HIS A 262 24.87 -14.51 42.91
N ASP A 263 25.41 -15.62 42.43
CA ASP A 263 25.11 -16.95 42.94
C ASP A 263 25.73 -17.09 44.34
N LYS A 264 24.90 -16.95 45.39
CA LYS A 264 25.33 -17.03 46.79
C LYS A 264 25.56 -18.47 47.29
N TYR A 265 25.38 -19.49 46.46
CA TYR A 265 25.38 -20.89 46.92
C TYR A 265 26.43 -21.81 46.28
N ALA A 266 27.41 -21.26 45.54
CA ALA A 266 28.48 -22.06 44.92
C ALA A 266 29.73 -22.29 45.83
N SER A 267 29.58 -22.21 47.16
CA SER A 267 30.59 -22.71 48.09
C SER A 267 29.95 -23.37 49.32
N MET A 268 29.64 -24.66 49.20
CA MET A 268 29.69 -25.61 50.31
C MET A 268 30.16 -26.96 49.77
#